data_AF-A0A5E3WTF4-F1
#
_entry.id   AF-A0A5E3WTF4-F1
#
_cell.length_a   1.000
_cell.length_b   1.000
_cell.length_c   1.000
_cell.angle_alpha   90.00
_cell.angle_beta   90.00
_cell.angle_gamma   90.00
#
_symmetry.space_group_name_H-M   'P 1'
#
loop_
_entity.id
_entity.type
_entity.pdbx_description
1 polymer ?
#
loop_
_entity_poly.entity_id
_entity_poly.type
_entity_poly.pdbx_seq_one_letter_code
_entity_poly.pdbx_strand_id
1 'polypeptide(L)'
;MPTLNVTVQLAGVVNDIKSMADYRIFPVILESVLLALHAVLIVLLCIKYWGDKDRVLGVFAVSACLFIMTAAEWALDIWVLALELYRLLPSRLSPDGVSIPINEALKELNGNVTFARDTCLTVVFILCDSISLWRAYVIYGRPMWLKFTCCSLVAVSCILYLLDMVVDLGKDLMTPAAMVIHNSTLGRGVAIRAIANTALAITALSQVLATVLIARKAILYRKEMKLLLSAGPYNFRMLVPILYVLVETGIVYSLLWVIFVISNSGNVDTAATYWSEYWIGQISGIYPTLIVVVVSRRASILEQSIHCAPALQSTSIHFATNIDMEELELPSGTLDVTRKHGELAINRADSDYSSYV
;
A
#
# COMPACT_ATOMS: atom_id res chain seq x y z
N MET A 1 50.78 -15.53 30.42
CA MET A 1 49.31 -15.46 30.35
C MET A 1 48.77 -14.69 29.11
N PRO A 2 49.24 -14.91 27.86
CA PRO A 2 48.66 -14.28 26.66
C PRO A 2 47.46 -15.03 26.06
N THR A 3 47.26 -16.31 26.37
CA THR A 3 46.24 -17.17 25.73
C THR A 3 44.80 -16.86 26.16
N LEU A 4 44.61 -16.43 27.42
CA LEU A 4 43.27 -16.10 27.94
C LEU A 4 42.66 -14.87 27.25
N ASN A 5 43.50 -13.91 26.81
CA ASN A 5 43.03 -12.70 26.15
C ASN A 5 42.50 -13.01 24.73
N VAL A 6 43.16 -13.92 24.01
CA VAL A 6 42.76 -14.33 22.65
C VAL A 6 41.41 -15.02 22.64
N THR A 7 41.13 -15.91 23.60
CA THR A 7 39.84 -16.63 23.66
C THR A 7 38.68 -15.69 23.96
N VAL A 8 38.88 -14.69 24.82
CA VAL A 8 37.86 -13.68 25.14
C VAL A 8 37.60 -12.77 23.96
N GLN A 9 38.67 -12.32 23.27
CA GLN A 9 38.55 -11.49 22.07
C GLN A 9 37.83 -12.24 20.94
N LEU A 10 38.16 -13.52 20.70
CA LEU A 10 37.51 -14.33 19.68
C LEU A 10 36.02 -14.53 19.96
N ALA A 11 35.63 -14.78 21.21
CA ALA A 11 34.23 -14.90 21.60
C ALA A 11 33.46 -13.58 21.37
N GLY A 12 34.09 -12.43 21.63
CA GLY A 12 33.54 -11.11 21.33
C GLY A 12 33.28 -10.92 19.83
N VAL A 13 34.28 -11.21 19.00
CA VAL A 13 34.17 -11.11 17.53
C VAL A 13 33.06 -12.02 16.98
N VAL A 14 32.94 -13.25 17.49
CA VAL A 14 31.88 -14.17 17.07
C VAL A 14 30.49 -13.62 17.43
N ASN A 15 30.33 -13.03 18.61
CA ASN A 15 29.08 -12.41 19.02
C ASN A 15 28.74 -11.18 18.18
N ASP A 16 29.73 -10.36 17.83
CA ASP A 16 29.55 -9.18 16.97
C ASP A 16 29.13 -9.59 15.55
N ILE A 17 29.78 -10.60 14.98
CA ILE A 17 29.41 -11.15 13.65
C ILE A 17 27.98 -11.71 13.69
N LYS A 18 27.63 -12.44 14.75
CA LYS A 18 26.28 -12.99 14.90
C LYS A 18 25.24 -11.87 14.99
N SER A 19 25.49 -10.86 15.81
CA SER A 19 24.64 -9.68 15.94
C SER A 19 24.47 -8.96 14.60
N MET A 20 25.56 -8.70 13.89
CA MET A 20 25.51 -8.06 12.56
C MET A 20 24.72 -8.91 11.55
N ALA A 21 24.86 -10.24 11.59
CA ALA A 21 24.07 -11.13 10.75
C ALA A 21 22.56 -11.02 11.07
N ASP A 22 22.21 -11.11 12.35
CA ASP A 22 20.82 -11.16 12.83
C ASP A 22 20.07 -9.83 12.65
N TYR A 23 20.75 -8.69 12.85
CA TYR A 23 20.10 -7.37 12.83
C TYR A 23 20.27 -6.58 11.52
N ARG A 24 21.18 -7.00 10.63
CA ARG A 24 21.51 -6.24 9.41
C ARG A 24 21.50 -7.11 8.16
N ILE A 25 22.33 -8.16 8.12
CA ILE A 25 22.49 -8.96 6.90
C ILE A 25 21.18 -9.64 6.51
N PHE A 26 20.55 -10.37 7.43
CA PHE A 26 19.31 -11.08 7.10
C PHE A 26 18.13 -10.14 6.77
N PRO A 27 17.90 -9.04 7.51
CA PRO A 27 16.89 -8.05 7.13
C PRO A 27 17.12 -7.45 5.74
N VAL A 28 18.36 -7.06 5.38
CA VAL A 28 18.68 -6.52 4.05
C VAL A 28 18.47 -7.55 2.94
N ILE A 29 18.72 -8.84 3.22
CA ILE A 29 18.40 -9.93 2.29
C ILE A 29 16.88 -10.01 2.07
N LEU A 30 16.08 -9.98 3.15
CA LEU A 30 14.62 -9.97 3.06
C LEU A 30 14.13 -8.76 2.25
N GLU A 31 14.67 -7.58 2.56
CA GLU A 31 14.37 -6.34 1.85
C GLU A 31 14.68 -6.46 0.35
N SER A 32 15.82 -7.04 -0.01
CA SER A 32 16.22 -7.27 -1.40
C SER A 32 15.23 -8.19 -2.15
N VAL A 33 14.71 -9.23 -1.48
CA VAL A 33 13.67 -10.11 -2.05
C VAL A 33 12.37 -9.35 -2.28
N LEU A 34 11.97 -8.48 -1.33
CA LEU A 34 10.77 -7.65 -1.46
C LEU A 34 10.92 -6.61 -2.57
N LEU A 35 12.08 -5.95 -2.68
CA LEU A 35 12.37 -5.00 -3.75
C LEU A 35 12.34 -5.68 -5.12
N ALA A 36 12.88 -6.89 -5.24
CA ALA A 36 12.80 -7.66 -6.48
C ALA A 36 11.34 -7.95 -6.88
N LEU A 37 10.49 -8.31 -5.91
CA LEU A 37 9.05 -8.48 -6.14
C LEU A 37 8.39 -7.16 -6.59
N HIS A 38 8.74 -6.04 -5.96
CA HIS A 38 8.24 -4.71 -6.33
C HIS A 38 8.66 -4.34 -7.76
N ALA A 39 9.91 -4.61 -8.13
CA ALA A 39 10.42 -4.38 -9.48
C ALA A 39 9.64 -5.19 -10.53
N VAL A 40 9.33 -6.46 -10.26
CA VAL A 40 8.48 -7.28 -11.13
C VAL A 40 7.09 -6.66 -11.30
N LEU A 41 6.48 -6.15 -10.23
CA LEU A 41 5.18 -5.47 -10.30
C LEU A 41 5.26 -4.20 -11.16
N ILE A 42 6.31 -3.40 -11.03
CA ILE A 42 6.52 -2.20 -11.84
C ILE A 42 6.72 -2.56 -13.31
N VAL A 43 7.50 -3.60 -13.63
CA VAL A 43 7.64 -4.09 -15.01
C VAL A 43 6.29 -4.52 -15.60
N LEU A 44 5.48 -5.24 -14.82
CA LEU A 44 4.12 -5.63 -15.25
C LEU A 44 3.22 -4.41 -15.50
N LEU A 45 3.33 -3.35 -14.68
CA LEU A 45 2.64 -2.09 -14.91
C LEU A 45 3.14 -1.39 -16.18
N CYS A 46 4.46 -1.30 -16.38
CA CYS A 46 5.04 -0.70 -17.58
C CYS A 46 4.56 -1.39 -18.87
N ILE A 47 4.59 -2.73 -18.90
CA ILE A 47 4.12 -3.52 -20.06
C ILE A 47 2.65 -3.22 -20.34
N LYS A 48 1.83 -3.13 -19.30
CA LYS A 48 0.42 -2.84 -19.44
C LYS A 48 0.17 -1.42 -19.95
N TYR A 49 0.85 -0.43 -19.38
CA TYR A 49 0.64 0.98 -19.70
C TYR A 49 1.23 1.42 -21.03
N TRP A 50 2.14 0.63 -21.61
CA TRP A 50 2.67 0.90 -22.93
C TRP A 50 1.57 1.06 -24.01
N GLY A 51 0.43 0.38 -23.83
CA GLY A 51 -0.70 0.40 -24.78
C GLY A 51 -1.80 1.44 -24.53
N ASP A 52 -1.89 2.03 -23.33
CA ASP A 52 -3.05 2.87 -22.92
C ASP A 52 -2.57 4.16 -22.23
N LYS A 53 -2.37 5.22 -23.02
CA LYS A 53 -1.62 6.42 -22.61
C LYS A 53 -2.44 7.45 -21.83
N ASP A 54 -3.77 7.50 -22.00
CA ASP A 54 -4.53 8.70 -21.64
C ASP A 54 -5.20 8.68 -20.26
N ARG A 55 -5.48 7.50 -19.68
CA ARG A 55 -6.33 7.42 -18.46
C ARG A 55 -5.62 7.14 -17.15
N VAL A 56 -4.31 6.89 -17.17
CA VAL A 56 -3.69 6.18 -16.04
C VAL A 56 -2.31 6.67 -15.62
N LEU A 57 -1.87 7.79 -16.19
CA LEU A 57 -0.58 8.40 -15.89
C LEU A 57 -0.40 8.70 -14.40
N GLY A 58 -1.45 9.17 -13.71
CA GLY A 58 -1.37 9.52 -12.29
C GLY A 58 -1.08 8.31 -11.39
N VAL A 59 -1.79 7.19 -11.61
CA VAL A 59 -1.59 5.95 -10.81
C VAL A 59 -0.22 5.35 -11.09
N PHE A 60 0.23 5.38 -12.34
CA PHE A 60 1.57 4.95 -12.72
C PHE A 60 2.65 5.83 -12.08
N ALA A 61 2.52 7.15 -12.15
CA ALA A 61 3.48 8.10 -11.57
C ALA A 61 3.62 7.91 -10.05
N VAL A 62 2.51 7.72 -9.34
CA VAL A 62 2.53 7.44 -7.91
C VAL A 62 3.20 6.10 -7.60
N SER A 63 2.91 5.04 -8.38
CA SER A 63 3.54 3.72 -8.19
C SER A 63 5.04 3.75 -8.49
N ALA A 64 5.46 4.48 -9.53
CA ALA A 64 6.86 4.69 -9.87
C ALA A 64 7.58 5.51 -8.80
N CYS A 65 6.93 6.56 -8.26
CA CYS A 65 7.46 7.34 -7.15
C CYS A 65 7.69 6.47 -5.91
N LEU A 66 6.70 5.67 -5.51
CA LEU A 66 6.83 4.72 -4.40
C LEU A 66 8.00 3.75 -4.63
N PHE A 67 8.13 3.19 -5.84
CA PHE A 67 9.23 2.30 -6.18
C PHE A 67 10.61 2.98 -6.12
N ILE A 68 10.73 4.22 -6.61
CA ILE A 68 11.99 4.97 -6.54
C ILE A 68 12.38 5.21 -5.07
N MET A 69 11.41 5.56 -4.22
CA MET A 69 11.67 5.82 -2.80
C MET A 69 12.05 4.54 -2.05
N THR A 70 11.38 3.40 -2.30
CA THR A 70 11.76 2.11 -1.69
C THR A 70 13.07 1.55 -2.23
N ALA A 71 13.41 1.81 -3.49
CA ALA A 71 14.72 1.45 -4.05
C ALA A 71 15.84 2.33 -3.48
N ALA A 72 15.57 3.61 -3.23
CA ALA A 72 16.51 4.52 -2.57
C ALA A 72 16.76 4.11 -1.12
N GLU A 73 15.71 3.76 -0.36
CA GLU A 73 15.81 3.20 0.99
C GLU A 73 16.71 1.95 1.02
N TRP A 74 16.42 0.96 0.17
CA TRP A 74 17.23 -0.26 0.07
C TRP A 74 18.69 0.02 -0.29
N ALA A 75 18.94 0.96 -1.20
CA ALA A 75 20.30 1.32 -1.58
C ALA A 75 21.07 1.97 -0.41
N LEU A 76 20.38 2.78 0.41
CA LEU A 76 20.94 3.34 1.63
C LEU A 76 21.21 2.26 2.68
N ASP A 77 20.33 1.26 2.81
CA ASP A 77 20.52 0.13 3.72
C ASP A 77 21.70 -0.77 3.32
N ILE A 78 21.88 -1.03 2.02
CA ILE A 78 23.09 -1.68 1.51
C ILE A 78 24.34 -0.83 1.79
N TRP A 79 24.26 0.48 1.62
CA TRP A 79 25.38 1.37 1.89
C TRP A 79 25.78 1.36 3.38
N VAL A 80 24.81 1.42 4.30
CA VAL A 80 25.03 1.29 5.74
C VAL A 80 25.68 -0.06 6.07
N LEU A 81 25.14 -1.16 5.53
CA LEU A 81 25.69 -2.49 5.73
C LEU A 81 27.12 -2.62 5.19
N ALA A 82 27.40 -2.03 4.03
CA ALA A 82 28.74 -2.01 3.46
C ALA A 82 29.71 -1.23 4.36
N LEU A 83 29.32 -0.06 4.87
CA LEU A 83 30.15 0.71 5.80
C LEU A 83 30.44 -0.08 7.09
N GLU A 84 29.43 -0.74 7.66
CA GLU A 84 29.58 -1.62 8.82
C GLU A 84 30.60 -2.74 8.54
N LEU A 85 30.42 -3.46 7.42
CA LEU A 85 31.24 -4.62 7.08
C LEU A 85 32.68 -4.23 6.73
N TYR A 86 32.88 -3.16 5.97
CA TYR A 86 34.21 -2.78 5.46
C TYR A 86 35.02 -1.90 6.41
N ARG A 87 34.39 -1.13 7.31
CA ARG A 87 35.12 -0.25 8.23
C ARG A 87 35.18 -0.79 9.65
N LEU A 88 34.06 -1.26 10.19
CA LEU A 88 33.99 -1.63 11.60
C LEU A 88 34.56 -3.04 11.85
N LEU A 89 34.30 -3.99 10.95
CA LEU A 89 34.81 -5.34 11.15
C LEU A 89 36.35 -5.38 11.15
N PRO A 90 37.05 -4.74 10.19
CA PRO A 90 38.52 -4.71 10.22
C PRO A 90 39.09 -3.94 11.41
N SER A 91 38.45 -2.83 11.84
CA SER A 91 38.94 -2.07 13.00
C SER A 91 38.87 -2.87 14.30
N ARG A 92 37.94 -3.82 14.41
CA ARG A 92 37.79 -4.73 15.56
C ARG A 92 38.75 -5.92 15.53
N LEU A 93 39.08 -6.38 14.33
CA LEU A 93 40.06 -7.45 14.13
C LEU A 93 41.50 -6.94 14.33
N SER A 94 41.71 -5.62 14.30
CA SER A 94 43.00 -5.01 14.60
C SER A 94 43.39 -5.18 16.07
N PRO A 95 44.65 -5.59 16.39
CA PRO A 95 45.14 -5.70 17.77
C PRO A 95 45.04 -4.40 18.57
N ASP A 96 45.13 -3.25 17.89
CA ASP A 96 45.08 -1.90 18.47
C ASP A 96 43.68 -1.26 18.37
N GLY A 97 42.65 -2.05 18.03
CA GLY A 97 41.29 -1.56 17.82
C GLY A 97 40.73 -0.88 19.08
N VAL A 98 40.34 0.39 18.96
CA VAL A 98 39.70 1.13 20.05
C VAL A 98 38.34 0.49 20.36
N SER A 99 38.09 0.23 21.64
CA SER A 99 36.84 -0.37 22.13
C SER A 99 35.67 0.64 22.20
N ILE A 100 35.52 1.50 21.19
CA ILE A 100 34.35 2.39 21.09
C ILE A 100 33.14 1.49 20.83
N PRO A 101 32.01 1.60 21.57
CA PRO A 101 30.81 0.82 21.29
C PRO A 101 30.38 0.95 19.83
N ILE A 102 30.01 -0.17 19.18
CA ILE A 102 29.63 -0.20 17.75
C ILE A 102 28.55 0.85 17.44
N ASN A 103 27.60 1.01 18.35
CA ASN A 103 26.48 1.92 18.21
C ASN A 103 26.92 3.40 18.17
N GLU A 104 27.96 3.77 18.92
CA GLU A 104 28.47 5.16 18.93
C GLU A 104 29.23 5.47 17.64
N ALA A 105 30.13 4.56 17.22
CA ALA A 105 30.87 4.71 15.97
C ALA A 105 29.93 4.74 14.75
N LEU A 106 28.86 3.95 14.79
CA LEU A 106 27.84 3.95 13.74
C LEU A 106 27.06 5.25 13.70
N LYS A 107 26.68 5.75 14.87
CA LYS A 107 25.92 6.98 14.96
C LYS A 107 26.68 8.18 14.37
N GLU A 108 27.97 8.27 14.68
CA GLU A 108 28.84 9.33 14.14
C GLU A 108 29.04 9.20 12.63
N LEU A 109 29.21 7.98 12.13
CA LEU A 109 29.53 7.75 10.72
C LEU A 109 28.30 7.88 9.79
N ASN A 110 27.11 7.50 10.29
CA ASN A 110 25.94 7.27 9.44
C ASN A 110 24.80 8.26 9.63
N GLY A 111 24.90 9.26 10.52
CA GLY A 111 23.78 10.17 10.83
C GLY A 111 23.07 10.73 9.59
N ASN A 112 23.82 11.21 8.60
CA ASN A 112 23.23 11.73 7.35
C ASN A 112 22.54 10.65 6.49
N VAL A 113 23.07 9.43 6.49
CA VAL A 113 22.53 8.31 5.70
C VAL A 113 21.25 7.80 6.35
N THR A 114 21.24 7.62 7.66
CA THR A 114 20.06 7.25 8.44
C THR A 114 18.96 8.30 8.27
N PHE A 115 19.29 9.58 8.35
CA PHE A 115 18.33 10.66 8.09
C PHE A 115 17.70 10.59 6.69
N ALA A 116 18.53 10.38 5.65
CA ALA A 116 18.03 10.25 4.29
C ALA A 116 17.11 9.03 4.13
N ARG A 117 17.48 7.90 4.75
CA ARG A 117 16.69 6.66 4.77
C ARG A 117 15.34 6.88 5.42
N ASP A 118 15.32 7.44 6.63
CA ASP A 118 14.09 7.71 7.38
C ASP A 118 13.18 8.70 6.64
N THR A 119 13.79 9.61 5.86
CA THR A 119 13.07 10.56 4.99
C THR A 119 12.38 9.84 3.85
N CYS A 120 13.07 8.91 3.18
CA CYS A 120 12.48 8.07 2.15
C CYS A 120 11.30 7.26 2.72
N LEU A 121 11.51 6.60 3.85
CA LEU A 121 10.49 5.77 4.52
C LEU A 121 9.25 6.58 4.92
N THR A 122 9.46 7.75 5.50
CA THR A 122 8.38 8.68 5.88
C THR A 122 7.53 9.08 4.67
N VAL A 123 8.16 9.43 3.55
CA VAL A 123 7.44 9.78 2.33
C VAL A 123 6.66 8.59 1.78
N VAL A 124 7.23 7.38 1.82
CA VAL A 124 6.52 6.14 1.44
C VAL A 124 5.26 5.93 2.28
N PHE A 125 5.33 6.12 3.60
CA PHE A 125 4.18 5.98 4.49
C PHE A 125 3.08 7.00 4.20
N ILE A 126 3.44 8.29 4.07
CA ILE A 126 2.49 9.36 3.77
C ILE A 126 1.79 9.13 2.43
N LEU A 127 2.55 8.73 1.40
CA LEU A 127 1.98 8.41 0.09
C LEU A 127 1.06 7.19 0.16
N CYS A 128 1.46 6.14 0.89
CA CYS A 128 0.63 4.96 1.07
C CYS A 128 -0.69 5.26 1.80
N ASP A 129 -0.65 6.05 2.87
CA ASP A 129 -1.84 6.49 3.62
C ASP A 129 -2.78 7.30 2.71
N SER A 130 -2.20 8.23 1.95
CA SER A 130 -2.93 9.05 0.98
C SER A 130 -3.65 8.20 -0.06
N ILE A 131 -2.99 7.18 -0.62
CA ILE A 131 -3.58 6.28 -1.63
C ILE A 131 -4.68 5.41 -1.02
N SER A 132 -4.45 4.83 0.16
CA SER A 132 -5.45 4.00 0.86
C SER A 132 -6.71 4.78 1.19
N LEU A 133 -6.56 5.98 1.75
CA LEU A 133 -7.68 6.87 2.09
C LEU A 133 -8.39 7.39 0.84
N TRP A 134 -7.65 7.82 -0.18
CA TRP A 134 -8.23 8.23 -1.46
C TRP A 134 -9.05 7.12 -2.10
N ARG A 135 -8.54 5.89 -2.10
CA ARG A 135 -9.26 4.73 -2.64
C ARG A 135 -10.56 4.46 -1.88
N ALA A 136 -10.53 4.51 -0.55
CA ALA A 136 -11.74 4.38 0.26
C ALA A 136 -12.75 5.49 -0.06
N TYR A 137 -12.28 6.73 -0.22
CA TYR A 137 -13.10 7.89 -0.60
C TYR A 137 -13.77 7.72 -1.98
N VAL A 138 -13.03 7.25 -2.99
CA VAL A 138 -13.56 7.00 -4.34
C VAL A 138 -14.59 5.88 -4.31
N ILE A 139 -14.30 4.75 -3.65
CA ILE A 139 -15.21 3.59 -3.56
C ILE A 139 -16.51 3.94 -2.84
N TYR A 140 -16.46 4.84 -1.86
CA TYR A 140 -17.65 5.25 -1.12
C TYR A 140 -18.57 6.22 -1.90
N GLY A 141 -18.15 6.70 -3.08
CA GLY A 141 -18.94 7.63 -3.89
C GLY A 141 -18.71 9.10 -3.54
N ARG A 142 -17.52 9.44 -3.02
CA ARG A 142 -17.03 10.81 -2.84
C ARG A 142 -17.85 11.75 -1.91
N PRO A 143 -18.45 11.30 -0.78
CA PRO A 143 -19.21 12.22 0.07
C PRO A 143 -18.30 13.26 0.74
N MET A 144 -18.79 14.49 0.87
CA MET A 144 -18.00 15.63 1.37
C MET A 144 -17.43 15.41 2.77
N TRP A 145 -18.19 14.80 3.69
CA TRP A 145 -17.73 14.52 5.06
C TRP A 145 -16.47 13.63 5.06
N LEU A 146 -16.44 12.61 4.19
CA LEU A 146 -15.32 11.68 4.11
C LEU A 146 -14.09 12.35 3.48
N LYS A 147 -14.28 13.29 2.55
CA LYS A 147 -13.19 14.11 2.01
C LYS A 147 -12.47 14.86 3.13
N PHE A 148 -13.23 15.53 4.01
CA PHE A 148 -12.65 16.26 5.15
C PHE A 148 -11.95 15.32 6.12
N THR A 149 -12.52 14.15 6.43
CA THR A 149 -11.87 13.15 7.29
C THR A 149 -10.55 12.65 6.70
N CYS A 150 -10.51 12.26 5.42
CA CYS A 150 -9.30 11.79 4.76
C CYS A 150 -8.22 12.88 4.70
N CYS A 151 -8.58 14.10 4.29
CA CYS A 151 -7.63 15.22 4.25
C CYS A 151 -7.09 15.56 5.65
N SER A 152 -7.94 15.53 6.67
CA SER A 152 -7.52 15.78 8.06
C SER A 152 -6.54 14.71 8.55
N LEU A 153 -6.82 13.42 8.31
CA LEU A 153 -5.92 12.34 8.69
C LEU A 153 -4.55 12.44 8.00
N VAL A 154 -4.52 12.73 6.70
CA VAL A 154 -3.26 12.94 5.98
C VAL A 154 -2.51 14.16 6.53
N ALA A 155 -3.20 15.28 6.76
CA ALA A 155 -2.57 16.48 7.31
C ALA A 155 -1.98 16.24 8.71
N VAL A 156 -2.72 15.58 9.60
CA VAL A 156 -2.23 15.21 10.93
C VAL A 156 -1.04 14.26 10.83
N SER A 157 -1.08 13.27 9.94
CA SER A 157 0.04 12.34 9.71
C SER A 157 1.28 13.08 9.22
N CYS A 158 1.16 13.96 8.23
CA CYS A 158 2.27 14.78 7.75
C CYS A 158 2.88 15.63 8.88
N ILE A 159 2.05 16.29 9.71
CA ILE A 159 2.55 17.09 10.83
C ILE A 159 3.28 16.22 11.84
N LEU A 160 2.74 15.07 12.21
CA LEU A 160 3.35 14.17 13.19
C LEU A 160 4.69 13.62 12.69
N TYR A 161 4.76 13.15 11.44
CA TYR A 161 6.02 12.68 10.85
C TYR A 161 7.05 13.80 10.68
N LEU A 162 6.64 15.01 10.30
CA LEU A 162 7.56 16.15 10.24
C LEU A 162 8.11 16.51 11.63
N LEU A 163 7.27 16.47 12.66
CA LEU A 163 7.71 16.68 14.04
C LEU A 163 8.68 15.59 14.49
N ASP A 164 8.37 14.34 14.19
CA ASP A 164 9.22 13.18 14.48
C ASP A 164 10.61 13.35 13.85
N MET A 165 10.63 13.67 12.55
CA MET A 165 11.86 13.89 11.79
C MET A 165 12.69 15.07 12.30
N VAL A 166 12.06 16.18 12.66
CA VAL A 166 12.78 17.34 13.22
C VAL A 166 13.39 17.00 14.58
N VAL A 167 12.67 16.25 15.41
CA VAL A 167 13.14 15.85 16.73
C VAL A 167 14.29 14.84 16.62
N ASP A 168 14.20 13.89 15.69
CA ASP A 168 15.24 12.89 15.48
C ASP A 168 16.49 13.49 14.85
N LEU A 169 16.35 14.33 13.80
CA LEU A 169 17.47 15.08 13.23
C LEU A 169 18.19 15.91 14.30
N GLY A 170 17.43 16.53 15.21
CA GLY A 170 17.97 17.31 16.30
C GLY A 170 18.91 16.55 17.24
N LYS A 171 18.81 15.21 17.33
CA LYS A 171 19.69 14.37 18.17
C LYS A 171 21.03 14.06 17.53
N ASP A 172 21.12 14.20 16.21
CA ASP A 172 22.26 13.74 15.42
C ASP A 172 23.11 14.91 14.89
N LEU A 173 22.65 16.14 15.05
CA LEU A 173 23.45 17.33 14.83
C LEU A 173 24.60 17.42 15.85
N MET A 174 25.81 17.78 15.39
CA MET A 174 26.99 18.01 16.26
C MET A 174 26.71 19.01 17.39
N THR A 175 25.80 19.95 17.18
CA THR A 175 25.32 20.90 18.19
C THR A 175 23.80 20.77 18.34
N PRO A 176 23.32 19.84 19.17
CA PRO A 176 21.89 19.65 19.35
C PRO A 176 21.27 20.93 19.92
N ALA A 177 20.14 21.36 19.36
CA ALA A 177 19.45 22.55 19.84
C ALA A 177 19.07 22.37 21.31
N ALA A 178 19.14 23.44 22.11
CA ALA A 178 18.86 23.39 23.56
C ALA A 178 17.50 22.76 23.89
N MET A 179 16.50 22.93 23.01
CA MET A 179 15.18 22.30 23.11
C MET A 179 15.24 20.76 23.04
N VAL A 180 16.09 20.20 22.18
CA VAL A 180 16.25 18.75 22.02
C VAL A 180 16.95 18.17 23.25
N ILE A 181 17.98 18.85 23.76
CA ILE A 181 18.66 18.45 25.00
C ILE A 181 17.69 18.48 26.17
N HIS A 182 16.87 19.52 26.28
CA HIS A 182 15.86 19.64 27.34
C HIS A 182 14.82 18.52 27.26
N ASN A 183 14.29 18.21 26.08
CA ASN A 183 13.28 17.17 25.91
C ASN A 183 13.85 15.74 26.01
N SER A 184 15.12 15.54 25.67
CA SER A 184 15.79 14.25 25.86
C SER A 184 16.10 13.98 27.34
N THR A 185 16.40 15.04 28.11
CA THR A 185 16.68 14.96 29.56
C THR A 185 15.41 14.90 30.40
N LEU A 186 14.35 15.64 30.05
CA LEU A 186 13.04 15.49 30.69
C LEU A 186 12.40 14.15 30.30
N GLY A 187 12.24 13.27 31.29
CA GLY A 187 11.48 12.04 31.14
C GLY A 187 12.16 10.99 30.26
N ARG A 188 13.49 10.99 30.13
CA ARG A 188 14.26 9.90 29.48
C ARG A 188 13.78 9.62 28.04
N GLY A 189 13.49 10.68 27.28
CA GLY A 189 13.01 10.60 25.90
C GLY A 189 11.61 9.99 25.73
N VAL A 190 10.77 9.98 26.77
CA VAL A 190 9.38 9.50 26.68
C VAL A 190 8.56 10.35 25.70
N ALA A 191 8.73 11.68 25.73
CA ALA A 191 7.99 12.57 24.82
C ALA A 191 8.29 12.28 23.35
N ILE A 192 9.57 12.03 23.02
CA ILE A 192 10.00 11.74 21.65
C ILE A 192 9.41 10.40 21.19
N ARG A 193 9.52 9.37 22.03
CA ARG A 193 8.90 8.06 21.74
C ARG A 193 7.39 8.15 21.63
N ALA A 194 6.74 9.03 22.38
CA ALA A 194 5.30 9.24 22.29
C ALA A 194 4.92 9.87 20.94
N ILE A 195 5.69 10.83 20.42
CA ILE A 195 5.47 11.43 19.10
C ILE A 195 5.59 10.37 17.99
N ALA A 196 6.70 9.63 17.96
CA ALA A 196 6.93 8.55 17.00
C ALA A 196 5.80 7.51 17.03
N ASN A 197 5.48 6.98 18.21
CA ASN A 197 4.40 6.00 18.35
C ASN A 197 3.02 6.56 17.96
N THR A 198 2.78 7.85 18.18
CA THR A 198 1.53 8.52 17.75
C THR A 198 1.49 8.65 16.23
N ALA A 199 2.61 8.96 15.57
CA ALA A 199 2.73 8.98 14.12
C ALA A 199 2.45 7.60 13.51
N LEU A 200 3.04 6.54 14.08
CA LEU A 200 2.79 5.17 13.62
C LEU A 200 1.34 4.74 13.87
N ALA A 201 0.76 5.12 15.02
CA ALA A 201 -0.63 4.81 15.35
C ALA A 201 -1.63 5.51 14.42
N ILE A 202 -1.37 6.75 13.99
CA ILE A 202 -2.26 7.45 13.06
C ILE A 202 -2.23 6.81 11.66
N THR A 203 -1.07 6.30 11.23
CA THR A 203 -0.94 5.51 9.99
C THR A 203 -1.71 4.20 10.10
N ALA A 204 -1.53 3.43 11.18
CA ALA A 204 -2.29 2.20 11.40
C ALA A 204 -3.80 2.47 11.46
N LEU A 205 -4.23 3.54 12.12
CA LEU A 205 -5.63 3.97 12.16
C LEU A 205 -6.16 4.30 10.76
N SER A 206 -5.36 5.00 9.94
CA SER A 206 -5.72 5.35 8.56
C SER A 206 -5.92 4.10 7.69
N GLN A 207 -5.05 3.09 7.84
CA GLN A 207 -5.17 1.82 7.13
C GLN A 207 -6.39 1.01 7.58
N VAL A 208 -6.61 0.88 8.89
CA VAL A 208 -7.80 0.20 9.45
C VAL A 208 -9.08 0.89 8.99
N LEU A 209 -9.14 2.22 9.06
CA LEU A 209 -10.30 3.00 8.64
C LEU A 209 -10.57 2.80 7.14
N ALA A 210 -9.55 2.90 6.30
CA ALA A 210 -9.68 2.66 4.87
C ALA A 210 -10.23 1.25 4.57
N THR A 211 -9.68 0.23 5.23
CA THR A 211 -10.12 -1.17 5.08
C THR A 211 -11.57 -1.36 5.54
N VAL A 212 -11.96 -0.81 6.69
CA VAL A 212 -13.33 -0.91 7.22
C VAL A 212 -14.33 -0.22 6.30
N LEU A 213 -14.01 0.96 5.76
CA LEU A 213 -14.88 1.68 4.83
C LEU A 213 -15.08 0.90 3.52
N ILE A 214 -14.01 0.34 2.96
CA ILE A 214 -14.07 -0.50 1.76
C ILE A 214 -14.88 -1.77 2.04
N ALA A 215 -14.63 -2.45 3.16
CA ALA A 215 -15.36 -3.67 3.56
C ALA A 215 -16.85 -3.41 3.76
N ARG A 216 -17.20 -2.33 4.46
CA ARG A 216 -18.60 -1.92 4.65
C ARG A 216 -19.29 -1.67 3.31
N LYS A 217 -18.63 -0.94 2.39
CA LYS A 217 -19.19 -0.69 1.06
C LYS A 217 -19.35 -1.98 0.25
N ALA A 218 -18.39 -2.90 0.33
CA ALA A 218 -18.49 -4.22 -0.31
C ALA A 218 -19.68 -5.04 0.20
N ILE A 219 -19.96 -5.00 1.51
CA ILE A 219 -21.11 -5.69 2.11
C ILE A 219 -22.43 -5.05 1.65
N LEU A 220 -22.54 -3.72 1.65
CA LEU A 220 -23.74 -3.01 1.18
C LEU A 220 -24.01 -3.33 -0.29
N TYR A 221 -22.99 -3.25 -1.13
CA TYR A 221 -23.09 -3.58 -2.54
C TYR A 221 -23.55 -5.03 -2.77
N ARG A 222 -23.02 -5.98 -1.99
CA ARG A 222 -23.47 -7.38 -2.03
C ARG A 222 -24.96 -7.53 -1.66
N LYS A 223 -25.46 -6.76 -0.69
CA LYS A 223 -26.88 -6.80 -0.28
C LYS A 223 -27.78 -6.24 -1.38
N GLU A 224 -27.44 -5.08 -1.95
CA GLU A 224 -28.16 -4.47 -3.07
C GLU A 224 -28.21 -5.41 -4.27
N MET A 225 -27.09 -6.07 -4.58
CA MET A 225 -27.03 -7.04 -5.67
C MET A 225 -27.90 -8.27 -5.43
N LYS A 226 -27.99 -8.78 -4.19
CA LYS A 226 -28.89 -9.91 -3.91
C LYS A 226 -30.36 -9.56 -4.17
N LEU A 227 -30.74 -8.29 -3.99
CA LEU A 227 -32.10 -7.82 -4.29
C LEU A 227 -32.31 -7.66 -5.81
N LEU A 228 -31.31 -7.15 -6.53
CA LEU A 228 -31.39 -6.89 -7.97
C LEU A 228 -31.19 -8.13 -8.85
N LEU A 229 -30.44 -9.14 -8.38
CA LEU A 229 -30.18 -10.39 -9.13
C LEU A 229 -31.44 -11.25 -9.33
N SER A 230 -32.55 -10.91 -8.67
CA SER A 230 -33.86 -11.46 -9.03
C SER A 230 -34.38 -10.96 -10.39
N ALA A 231 -33.80 -9.90 -10.97
CA ALA A 231 -34.30 -9.30 -12.22
C ALA A 231 -33.28 -8.55 -13.11
N GLY A 232 -31.98 -8.46 -12.76
CA GLY A 232 -31.08 -7.42 -13.31
C GLY A 232 -29.71 -7.85 -13.89
N PRO A 233 -29.07 -6.93 -14.66
CA PRO A 233 -28.07 -7.18 -15.71
C PRO A 233 -26.66 -7.62 -15.24
N TYR A 234 -25.93 -8.28 -16.16
CA TYR A 234 -24.65 -9.00 -15.96
C TYR A 234 -23.47 -8.19 -15.41
N ASN A 235 -23.39 -6.88 -15.69
CA ASN A 235 -22.19 -6.06 -15.38
C ASN A 235 -21.89 -5.94 -13.87
N PHE A 236 -22.90 -6.10 -13.01
CA PHE A 236 -22.75 -5.96 -11.55
C PHE A 236 -22.04 -7.16 -10.89
N ARG A 237 -22.10 -8.36 -11.49
CA ARG A 237 -21.51 -9.59 -10.91
C ARG A 237 -20.01 -9.51 -10.69
N MET A 238 -19.33 -8.59 -11.36
CA MET A 238 -17.89 -8.62 -11.44
C MET A 238 -17.16 -7.63 -10.55
N LEU A 239 -17.82 -6.57 -10.11
CA LEU A 239 -17.21 -5.63 -9.17
C LEU A 239 -16.97 -6.35 -7.82
N VAL A 240 -17.81 -7.34 -7.50
CA VAL A 240 -17.78 -8.07 -6.23
C VAL A 240 -16.46 -8.81 -5.99
N PRO A 241 -15.95 -9.67 -6.90
CA PRO A 241 -14.64 -10.29 -6.71
C PRO A 241 -13.50 -9.29 -6.51
N ILE A 242 -13.49 -8.17 -7.24
CA ILE A 242 -12.45 -7.15 -7.12
C ILE A 242 -12.49 -6.49 -5.74
N LEU A 243 -13.68 -6.11 -5.28
CA LEU A 243 -13.85 -5.55 -3.93
C LEU A 243 -13.44 -6.56 -2.85
N TYR A 244 -13.70 -7.85 -3.04
CA TYR A 244 -13.33 -8.86 -2.05
C TYR A 244 -11.82 -9.01 -1.92
N VAL A 245 -11.09 -9.11 -3.04
CA VAL A 245 -9.62 -9.15 -3.03
C VAL A 245 -9.04 -7.88 -2.42
N LEU A 246 -9.67 -6.73 -2.66
CA LEU A 246 -9.26 -5.47 -2.06
C LEU A 246 -9.44 -5.43 -0.53
N VAL A 247 -10.53 -6.03 -0.03
CA VAL A 247 -10.79 -6.15 1.40
C VAL A 247 -9.82 -7.13 2.05
N GLU A 248 -9.60 -8.31 1.44
CA GLU A 248 -8.65 -9.31 1.94
C GLU A 248 -7.23 -8.75 2.05
N THR A 249 -6.74 -8.13 0.97
CA THR A 249 -5.40 -7.51 0.97
C THR A 249 -5.31 -6.33 1.94
N GLY A 250 -6.38 -5.53 2.08
CA GLY A 250 -6.45 -4.44 3.05
C GLY A 250 -6.41 -4.91 4.51
N ILE A 251 -7.08 -6.02 4.84
CA ILE A 251 -7.04 -6.63 6.18
C ILE A 251 -5.61 -7.07 6.51
N VAL A 252 -4.96 -7.81 5.61
CA VAL A 252 -3.57 -8.28 5.82
C VAL A 252 -2.65 -7.09 6.04
N TYR A 253 -2.74 -6.06 5.20
CA TYR A 253 -1.90 -4.86 5.33
C TYR A 253 -2.16 -4.08 6.62
N SER A 254 -3.42 -3.97 7.05
CA SER A 254 -3.78 -3.31 8.30
C SER A 254 -3.26 -4.07 9.52
N LEU A 255 -3.28 -5.41 9.48
CA LEU A 255 -2.69 -6.24 10.53
C LEU A 255 -1.16 -6.09 10.60
N LEU A 256 -0.49 -6.03 9.46
CA LEU A 256 0.96 -5.77 9.42
C LEU A 256 1.33 -4.43 10.05
N TRP A 257 0.53 -3.37 9.82
CA TRP A 257 0.72 -2.08 10.49
C TRP A 257 0.50 -2.13 12.00
N VAL A 258 -0.51 -2.88 12.47
CA VAL A 258 -0.73 -3.06 13.91
C VAL A 258 0.46 -3.81 14.54
N ILE A 259 0.97 -4.86 13.88
CA ILE A 259 2.17 -5.59 14.32
C ILE A 259 3.37 -4.63 14.35
N PHE A 260 3.54 -3.80 13.32
CA PHE A 260 4.62 -2.81 13.24
C PHE A 260 4.58 -1.83 14.43
N VAL A 261 3.41 -1.26 14.73
CA VAL A 261 3.22 -0.38 15.90
C VAL A 261 3.57 -1.09 17.21
N ILE A 262 3.14 -2.34 17.38
CA ILE A 262 3.44 -3.12 18.59
C ILE A 262 4.95 -3.38 18.72
N SER A 263 5.61 -3.79 17.63
CA SER A 263 7.07 -4.00 17.58
C SER A 263 7.87 -2.74 17.90
N ASN A 264 7.36 -1.56 17.55
CA ASN A 264 8.02 -0.27 17.79
C ASN A 264 7.62 0.40 19.11
N SER A 265 6.68 -0.16 19.86
CA SER A 265 6.25 0.39 21.16
C SER A 265 7.32 0.35 22.26
N GLY A 266 8.41 -0.39 22.05
CA GLY A 266 9.48 -0.61 23.03
C GLY A 266 9.18 -1.69 24.07
N ASN A 267 8.03 -2.36 23.97
CA ASN A 267 7.66 -3.48 24.85
C ASN A 267 8.06 -4.86 24.28
N VAL A 268 8.41 -4.91 23.00
CA VAL A 268 8.80 -6.13 22.29
C VAL A 268 10.33 -6.20 22.21
N ASP A 269 10.85 -7.40 21.97
CA ASP A 269 12.28 -7.61 21.73
C ASP A 269 12.82 -6.70 20.61
N THR A 270 14.04 -6.22 20.82
CA THR A 270 14.79 -5.35 19.91
C THR A 270 14.88 -5.89 18.50
N ALA A 271 14.99 -7.22 18.34
CA ALA A 271 15.02 -7.87 17.04
C ALA A 271 13.74 -7.62 16.23
N ALA A 272 12.58 -7.63 16.89
CA ALA A 272 11.32 -7.36 16.21
C ALA A 272 11.27 -5.93 15.68
N THR A 273 11.75 -4.94 16.46
CA THR A 273 11.86 -3.54 16.03
C THR A 273 12.72 -3.42 14.78
N TYR A 274 13.97 -3.90 14.84
CA TYR A 274 14.90 -3.82 13.72
C TYR A 274 14.36 -4.49 12.47
N TRP A 275 13.91 -5.75 12.57
CA TRP A 275 13.35 -6.47 11.43
C TRP A 275 12.15 -5.75 10.82
N SER A 276 11.29 -5.20 11.68
CA SER A 276 10.07 -4.52 11.25
C SER A 276 10.31 -3.31 10.38
N GLU A 277 11.39 -2.56 10.62
CA GLU A 277 11.76 -1.40 9.81
C GLU A 277 12.10 -1.78 8.36
N TYR A 278 12.87 -2.85 8.14
CA TYR A 278 13.30 -3.23 6.77
C TYR A 278 12.15 -3.74 5.91
N TRP A 279 11.23 -4.54 6.46
CA TRP A 279 10.16 -5.11 5.63
C TRP A 279 8.96 -4.17 5.46
N ILE A 280 8.68 -3.28 6.42
CA ILE A 280 7.48 -2.43 6.34
C ILE A 280 7.57 -1.42 5.20
N GLY A 281 8.76 -0.83 4.97
CA GLY A 281 8.98 0.16 3.90
C GLY A 281 8.67 -0.44 2.53
N GLN A 282 9.27 -1.60 2.26
CA GLN A 282 9.06 -2.34 1.02
C GLN A 282 7.60 -2.81 0.85
N ILE A 283 6.98 -3.38 1.88
CA ILE A 283 5.57 -3.80 1.81
C ILE A 283 4.64 -2.60 1.57
N SER A 284 4.94 -1.45 2.17
CA SER A 284 4.16 -0.22 1.99
C SER A 284 4.21 0.31 0.55
N GLY A 285 5.36 0.17 -0.15
CA GLY A 285 5.46 0.49 -1.58
C GLY A 285 4.80 -0.56 -2.49
N ILE A 286 4.91 -1.84 -2.14
CA ILE A 286 4.34 -2.96 -2.89
C ILE A 286 2.81 -2.92 -2.87
N TYR A 287 2.20 -2.64 -1.73
CA TYR A 287 0.76 -2.79 -1.52
C TYR A 287 -0.11 -1.96 -2.49
N PRO A 288 0.09 -0.62 -2.63
CA PRO A 288 -0.64 0.17 -3.61
C PRO A 288 -0.43 -0.34 -5.05
N THR A 289 0.82 -0.68 -5.39
CA THR A 289 1.21 -1.18 -6.71
C THR A 289 0.50 -2.50 -7.05
N LEU A 290 0.47 -3.43 -6.09
CA LEU A 290 -0.19 -4.74 -6.22
C LEU A 290 -1.69 -4.58 -6.48
N ILE A 291 -2.35 -3.67 -5.77
CA ILE A 291 -3.78 -3.39 -5.95
C ILE A 291 -4.05 -2.91 -7.37
N VAL A 292 -3.23 -2.00 -7.89
CA VAL A 292 -3.36 -1.51 -9.27
C VAL A 292 -3.21 -2.66 -10.26
N VAL A 293 -2.17 -3.48 -10.11
CA VAL A 293 -1.94 -4.65 -10.99
C VAL A 293 -3.15 -5.60 -10.96
N VAL A 294 -3.64 -5.96 -9.77
CA VAL A 294 -4.77 -6.88 -9.58
C VAL A 294 -6.05 -6.34 -10.20
N VAL A 295 -6.41 -5.08 -9.90
CA VAL A 295 -7.61 -4.43 -10.45
C VAL A 295 -7.52 -4.39 -11.97
N SER A 296 -6.35 -4.05 -12.49
CA SER A 296 -6.14 -3.93 -13.93
C SER A 296 -6.26 -5.28 -14.65
N ARG A 297 -5.74 -6.37 -14.07
CA ARG A 297 -5.85 -7.72 -14.67
C ARG A 297 -7.30 -8.20 -14.69
N ARG A 298 -8.05 -7.94 -13.61
CA ARG A 298 -9.48 -8.29 -13.55
C ARG A 298 -10.30 -7.51 -14.57
N ALA A 299 -9.99 -6.23 -14.78
CA ALA A 299 -10.62 -5.42 -15.83
C ALA A 299 -10.34 -5.97 -17.24
N SER A 300 -9.12 -6.40 -17.53
CA SER A 300 -8.77 -6.95 -18.85
C SER A 300 -9.46 -8.30 -19.14
N ILE A 301 -9.51 -9.21 -18.14
CA ILE A 301 -10.22 -10.50 -18.29
C ILE A 301 -11.71 -10.26 -18.54
N LEU A 302 -12.28 -9.21 -17.94
CA LEU A 302 -13.65 -8.83 -18.26
C LEU A 302 -13.79 -8.49 -19.72
N GLU A 303 -13.05 -7.49 -20.19
CA GLU A 303 -13.23 -6.93 -21.53
C GLU A 303 -13.16 -8.06 -22.56
N GLN A 304 -12.23 -9.00 -22.36
CA GLN A 304 -12.13 -10.20 -23.17
C GLN A 304 -13.38 -11.11 -23.12
N SER A 305 -13.98 -11.30 -21.93
CA SER A 305 -15.21 -12.10 -21.80
C SER A 305 -16.43 -11.49 -22.50
N ILE A 306 -16.51 -10.15 -22.56
CA ILE A 306 -17.58 -9.44 -23.28
C ILE A 306 -17.41 -9.62 -24.79
N HIS A 307 -16.17 -9.55 -25.30
CA HIS A 307 -15.89 -9.71 -26.73
C HIS A 307 -16.06 -11.15 -27.25
N CYS A 308 -15.98 -12.17 -26.39
CA CYS A 308 -16.23 -13.57 -26.78
C CYS A 308 -17.71 -13.99 -26.70
N ALA A 309 -18.54 -13.29 -25.92
CA ALA A 309 -19.98 -13.57 -25.81
C ALA A 309 -20.82 -13.41 -27.11
N PRO A 310 -20.52 -12.51 -28.09
CA PRO A 310 -21.37 -12.35 -29.28
C PRO A 310 -21.43 -13.58 -30.20
N ALA A 311 -20.45 -14.49 -30.16
CA ALA A 311 -20.49 -15.71 -30.97
C ALA A 311 -21.57 -16.70 -30.52
N LEU A 312 -21.96 -16.67 -29.23
CA LEU A 312 -23.00 -17.55 -28.67
C LEU A 312 -24.42 -16.96 -28.79
N GLN A 313 -24.56 -15.64 -29.00
CA GLN A 313 -25.86 -15.02 -29.28
C GLN A 313 -26.33 -15.22 -30.73
N SER A 314 -25.43 -15.60 -31.65
CA SER A 314 -25.81 -15.96 -33.03
C SER A 314 -26.31 -17.40 -33.18
N THR A 315 -26.06 -18.27 -32.19
CA THR A 315 -26.82 -19.52 -32.07
C THR A 315 -28.19 -19.17 -31.50
N SER A 316 -29.08 -18.74 -32.41
CA SER A 316 -30.52 -18.80 -32.19
C SER A 316 -30.82 -20.15 -31.56
N ILE A 317 -31.21 -20.13 -30.27
CA ILE A 317 -31.86 -21.27 -29.64
C ILE A 317 -33.21 -21.34 -30.34
N HIS A 318 -33.19 -21.98 -31.51
CA HIS A 318 -34.38 -22.41 -32.19
C HIS A 318 -34.97 -23.46 -31.27
N PHE A 319 -35.83 -23.02 -30.35
CA PHE A 319 -36.74 -23.92 -29.67
C PHE A 319 -37.39 -24.73 -30.78
N ALA A 320 -37.40 -26.05 -30.62
CA ALA A 320 -38.20 -26.91 -31.46
C ALA A 320 -39.64 -26.42 -31.33
N THR A 321 -40.07 -25.59 -32.27
CA THR A 321 -41.47 -25.33 -32.51
C THR A 321 -42.06 -26.70 -32.75
N ASN A 322 -42.98 -27.10 -31.88
CA ASN A 322 -43.77 -28.30 -32.08
C ASN A 322 -44.34 -28.24 -33.49
N ILE A 323 -43.78 -29.09 -34.34
CA ILE A 323 -44.26 -29.38 -35.68
C ILE A 323 -45.56 -30.17 -35.47
N ASP A 324 -46.62 -29.58 -36.01
CA ASP A 324 -47.86 -30.19 -36.46
C ASP A 324 -48.84 -30.73 -35.42
N MET A 325 -49.83 -29.90 -35.10
CA MET A 325 -51.22 -30.37 -35.03
C MET A 325 -52.12 -29.39 -35.78
N GLU A 326 -52.17 -29.62 -37.09
CA GLU A 326 -53.28 -29.44 -38.03
C GLU A 326 -54.32 -28.35 -37.72
N GLU A 327 -54.16 -27.26 -38.46
CA GLU A 327 -55.03 -26.12 -38.64
C GLU A 327 -56.34 -26.53 -39.34
N LEU A 328 -57.47 -26.31 -38.66
CA LEU A 328 -58.80 -26.40 -39.23
C LEU A 328 -59.28 -24.97 -39.52
N GLU A 329 -59.26 -24.59 -40.80
CA GLU A 329 -59.68 -23.31 -41.34
C GLU A 329 -61.14 -22.96 -41.01
N LEU A 330 -61.41 -21.71 -40.60
CA LEU A 330 -62.67 -20.98 -40.83
C LEU A 330 -62.47 -19.47 -40.51
N PRO A 331 -63.30 -18.56 -41.06
CA PRO A 331 -62.80 -17.49 -41.92
C PRO A 331 -63.02 -16.09 -41.33
N SER A 332 -62.18 -15.20 -41.84
CA SER A 332 -62.30 -13.73 -41.95
C SER A 332 -63.50 -13.05 -41.26
N GLY A 333 -63.19 -12.34 -40.18
CA GLY A 333 -64.03 -11.31 -39.60
C GLY A 333 -63.24 -10.01 -39.44
N THR A 334 -63.43 -9.12 -40.41
CA THR A 334 -62.96 -7.73 -40.49
C THR A 334 -63.25 -6.96 -39.21
N LEU A 335 -62.24 -6.34 -38.58
CA LEU A 335 -62.48 -5.24 -37.63
C LEU A 335 -61.29 -4.27 -37.62
N ASP A 336 -61.52 -3.20 -38.37
CA ASP A 336 -60.77 -1.96 -38.42
C ASP A 336 -60.90 -1.23 -37.07
N VAL A 337 -59.77 -1.03 -36.38
CA VAL A 337 -59.70 -0.14 -35.21
C VAL A 337 -58.46 0.74 -35.37
N THR A 338 -58.70 1.86 -36.05
CA THR A 338 -57.95 3.11 -35.90
C THR A 338 -57.67 3.43 -34.43
N ARG A 339 -56.40 3.35 -34.00
CA ARG A 339 -55.95 3.89 -32.71
C ARG A 339 -54.94 5.01 -32.93
N LYS A 340 -55.45 6.20 -32.61
CA LYS A 340 -54.85 7.53 -32.60
C LYS A 340 -53.40 7.60 -32.12
N HIS A 341 -52.64 8.41 -32.87
CA HIS A 341 -51.49 9.18 -32.41
C HIS A 341 -51.68 9.76 -31.02
N GLY A 342 -50.74 9.43 -30.13
CA GLY A 342 -50.40 10.20 -28.95
C GLY A 342 -48.94 10.59 -29.05
N GLU A 343 -48.68 11.80 -29.57
CA GLU A 343 -47.44 12.53 -29.36
C GLU A 343 -47.25 12.70 -27.85
N LEU A 344 -46.23 12.04 -27.29
CA LEU A 344 -45.73 12.32 -25.96
C LEU A 344 -44.38 13.00 -26.13
N ALA A 345 -44.41 14.32 -26.01
CA ALA A 345 -43.25 15.18 -25.84
C ALA A 345 -42.48 14.74 -24.60
N ILE A 346 -41.38 14.02 -24.80
CA ILE A 346 -40.38 13.80 -23.76
C ILE A 346 -39.44 14.99 -23.81
N ASN A 347 -39.61 15.84 -22.80
CA ASN A 347 -38.74 16.97 -22.49
C ASN A 347 -37.28 16.54 -22.46
N ARG A 348 -36.54 17.12 -23.40
CA ARG A 348 -35.09 17.20 -23.46
C ARG A 348 -34.62 18.14 -22.34
N ALA A 349 -34.25 17.57 -21.20
CA ALA A 349 -33.45 18.26 -20.20
C ALA A 349 -31.99 17.87 -20.42
N ASP A 350 -31.35 18.54 -21.38
CA ASP A 350 -29.91 18.79 -21.36
C ASP A 350 -29.64 19.80 -20.22
N SER A 351 -28.68 19.53 -19.35
CA SER A 351 -27.57 20.46 -19.02
C SER A 351 -26.83 20.00 -17.75
N ASP A 352 -25.50 20.01 -17.85
CA ASP A 352 -24.52 20.09 -16.75
C ASP A 352 -24.20 18.85 -15.92
N TYR A 353 -23.63 17.83 -16.57
CA TYR A 353 -22.65 16.95 -15.92
C TYR A 353 -21.55 16.53 -16.91
N SER A 354 -20.83 17.50 -17.50
CA SER A 354 -19.62 17.22 -18.28
C SER A 354 -18.60 18.35 -18.18
N SER A 355 -17.94 18.39 -17.03
CA SER A 355 -16.61 18.97 -16.84
C SER A 355 -16.08 18.37 -15.54
N TYR A 356 -14.77 18.11 -15.47
CA TYR A 356 -14.05 17.39 -14.40
C TYR A 356 -13.92 15.87 -14.61
N VAL A 357 -13.07 15.51 -15.57
CA VAL A 357 -12.15 14.38 -15.43
C VAL A 357 -10.76 14.95 -15.26
#